data_AF-A0A371SIK8-F1
#
_entry.id   AF-A0A371SIK8-F1
#
_cell.length_a   1.000
_cell.length_b   1.000
_cell.length_c   1.000
_cell.angle_alpha   90.00
_cell.angle_beta   90.00
_cell.angle_gamma   90.00
#
_symmetry.space_group_name_H-M   'P 1'
#
loop_
_entity.id
_entity.type
_entity.pdbx_description
1 polymer ?
#
loop_
_entity_poly.entity_id
_entity_poly.type
_entity_poly.pdbx_seq_one_letter_code
_entity_poly.pdbx_strand_id
1 'polypeptide(L)'
;MLVSILLLSFSPPAFANQTIEKVLIVFEDKIDASIVQQVNGEITHLYGQFHALSAEVPSSSIPYLKESKGIVAVEEDTLVANQVQFQDWGIDALDVPKSWNSSFTGRGVKIAVLDTGIASHPDLEIAGGKAFVHYTTSYYDDNGHGTHVAGIIGAKNNNLGTVGVAPDASLYAVKVLDNNGEGYVSDIVAGIDWSIQNKIDIINMSLSTIEHSFLLKTAVDTAYKNGILVVAAAGNNGTPDGSSDTVEYPARYQSVIAVSAVDSSFQRGSFSASGLNVEVTAPGVGITSTYLKNDYARLNGTSMATPYVTGILALMKNAYPTLSQTSLREQLHQSAIDLGTPGKDSFYGYGLVQAPLEEKITERPEEPIFKTGWQYDNGSWFYGDSTGEFVKGWLVEEERWYYFDQTGAMVTGWLYDHGTWYFLSGDGAMKTGWLYDDRSWYFLAKSGAMETGWVLDNNRWYYFGSNGAMKTGWVFDNKAWYFLSNNGSMKTGWLFKNGGWYFLAKNGAMKTGWFQDLDNTWYYLDNNGLMVTGWVLIQNNWYFMNSTGAMVSGWKQINGSWYYFYPSGKMASNTSVGGYRLGYNGVWIQ
;
A
#
# COMPACT_ATOMS: atom_id res chain seq x y z
N MET A 1 -22.71 63.96 23.25
CA MET A 1 -21.81 63.36 24.24
C MET A 1 -22.52 62.17 24.85
N LEU A 2 -22.35 60.98 24.27
CA LEU A 2 -22.78 59.73 24.91
C LEU A 2 -21.56 59.13 25.61
N VAL A 3 -21.70 58.91 26.92
CA VAL A 3 -20.70 58.27 27.78
C VAL A 3 -21.02 56.77 27.80
N SER A 4 -20.06 55.96 27.34
CA SER A 4 -20.09 54.51 27.39
C SER A 4 -19.95 54.00 28.83
N ILE A 5 -20.86 53.13 29.26
CA ILE A 5 -20.75 52.34 30.49
C ILE A 5 -20.23 50.95 30.09
N LEU A 6 -19.09 50.60 30.66
CA LEU A 6 -18.41 49.32 30.53
C LEU A 6 -19.18 48.26 31.35
N LEU A 7 -19.78 47.27 30.68
CA LEU A 7 -20.35 46.07 31.30
C LEU A 7 -19.34 44.93 31.19
N LEU A 8 -18.71 44.57 32.30
CA LEU A 8 -17.93 43.34 32.45
C LEU A 8 -18.91 42.16 32.52
N SER A 9 -19.01 41.39 31.43
CA SER A 9 -19.66 40.08 31.44
C SER A 9 -18.68 39.03 31.96
N PHE A 10 -18.91 38.51 33.18
CA PHE A 10 -18.33 37.25 33.61
C PHE A 10 -19.07 36.12 32.90
N SER A 11 -18.40 35.43 31.98
CA SER A 11 -18.84 34.12 31.50
C SER A 11 -18.72 33.11 32.64
N PRO A 12 -19.74 32.27 32.93
CA PRO A 12 -19.55 31.15 33.84
C PRO A 12 -18.54 30.17 33.24
N PRO A 13 -17.74 29.47 34.06
CA PRO A 13 -16.82 28.46 33.56
C PRO A 13 -17.61 27.33 32.89
N ALA A 14 -17.06 26.82 31.80
CA ALA A 14 -17.57 25.65 31.09
C ALA A 14 -17.68 24.46 32.07
N PHE A 15 -18.89 23.88 32.18
CA PHE A 15 -19.08 22.62 32.88
C PHE A 15 -18.39 21.51 32.07
N ALA A 16 -17.40 20.86 32.68
CA ALA A 16 -16.85 19.62 32.17
C ALA A 16 -17.97 18.56 32.10
N ASN A 17 -18.09 17.86 30.96
CA ASN A 17 -18.96 16.69 30.86
C ASN A 17 -18.45 15.64 31.86
N GLN A 18 -19.15 15.47 32.97
CA GLN A 18 -18.85 14.43 33.96
C GLN A 18 -19.50 13.12 33.50
N THR A 19 -18.72 12.04 33.46
CA THR A 19 -19.25 10.69 33.26
C THR A 19 -20.14 10.33 34.44
N ILE A 20 -21.36 9.88 34.16
CA ILE A 20 -22.36 9.48 35.16
C ILE A 20 -22.46 7.96 35.18
N GLU A 21 -22.41 7.35 36.37
CA GLU A 21 -22.55 5.91 36.60
C GLU A 21 -23.78 5.63 37.47
N LYS A 22 -24.44 4.49 37.22
CA LYS A 22 -25.48 3.98 38.12
C LYS A 22 -24.86 3.12 39.21
N VAL A 23 -25.21 3.42 40.46
CA VAL A 23 -24.68 2.74 41.63
C VAL A 23 -25.78 2.32 42.59
N LEU A 24 -25.53 1.23 43.32
CA LEU A 24 -26.25 0.83 44.52
C LEU A 24 -25.42 1.24 45.74
N ILE A 25 -26.01 2.00 46.67
CA ILE A 25 -25.36 2.43 47.90
C ILE A 25 -26.07 1.77 49.08
N VAL A 26 -25.32 0.98 49.86
CA VAL A 26 -25.80 0.27 51.04
C VAL A 26 -25.32 0.98 52.30
N PHE A 27 -26.23 1.26 53.23
CA PHE A 27 -25.94 1.97 54.48
C PHE A 27 -25.97 1.02 55.69
N GLU A 28 -25.20 1.34 56.74
CA GLU A 28 -25.11 0.53 57.96
C GLU A 28 -26.47 0.47 58.69
N ASP A 29 -27.07 1.63 58.95
CA ASP A 29 -28.25 1.74 59.83
C ASP A 29 -29.46 2.40 59.17
N LYS A 30 -29.27 3.56 58.52
CA LYS A 30 -30.36 4.31 57.90
C LYS A 30 -29.88 4.94 56.61
N ILE A 31 -30.78 5.04 55.65
CA ILE A 31 -30.48 5.68 54.37
C ILE A 31 -30.19 7.17 54.62
N ASP A 32 -29.00 7.62 54.21
CA ASP A 32 -28.66 9.04 54.14
C ASP A 32 -28.68 9.50 52.68
N ALA A 33 -29.86 9.91 52.21
CA ALA A 33 -30.07 10.42 50.85
C ALA A 33 -29.29 11.71 50.55
N SER A 34 -28.84 12.45 51.58
CA SER A 34 -28.13 13.72 51.36
C SER A 34 -26.75 13.53 50.74
N ILE A 35 -26.15 12.35 50.91
CA ILE A 35 -24.82 12.04 50.38
C ILE A 35 -24.78 12.02 48.85
N VAL A 36 -25.89 11.62 48.22
CA VAL A 36 -26.05 11.62 46.76
C VAL A 36 -26.16 13.05 46.23
N GLN A 37 -26.89 13.91 46.94
CA GLN A 37 -27.01 15.33 46.58
C GLN A 37 -25.68 16.08 46.75
N GLN A 38 -24.87 15.72 47.76
CA GLN A 38 -23.54 16.31 47.98
C GLN A 38 -22.57 16.07 46.82
N VAL A 39 -22.75 14.97 46.09
CA VAL A 39 -21.92 14.63 44.93
C VAL A 39 -22.57 15.02 43.59
N ASN A 40 -23.62 15.84 43.62
CA ASN A 40 -24.42 16.19 42.45
C ASN A 40 -25.01 14.97 41.70
N GLY A 41 -25.35 13.92 42.45
CA GLY A 41 -26.04 12.76 41.92
C GLY A 41 -27.57 12.87 42.00
N GLU A 42 -28.25 12.00 41.27
CA GLU A 42 -29.70 11.86 41.25
C GLU A 42 -30.11 10.50 41.82
N ILE A 43 -30.96 10.49 42.83
CA ILE A 43 -31.49 9.24 43.41
C ILE A 43 -32.56 8.69 42.48
N THR A 44 -32.40 7.44 42.05
CA THR A 44 -33.37 6.76 41.19
C THR A 44 -34.34 5.90 42.00
N HIS A 45 -33.91 5.25 43.09
CA HIS A 45 -34.80 4.48 43.97
C HIS A 45 -34.30 4.39 45.43
N LEU A 46 -35.23 4.21 46.38
CA LEU A 46 -34.95 3.99 47.81
C LEU A 46 -35.43 2.61 48.26
N TYR A 47 -34.54 1.82 48.83
CA TYR A 47 -34.80 0.47 49.33
C TYR A 47 -34.83 0.45 50.87
N GLY A 48 -35.95 0.89 51.44
CA GLY A 48 -36.08 1.07 52.90
C GLY A 48 -35.87 -0.20 53.74
N GLN A 49 -36.17 -1.39 53.21
CA GLN A 49 -36.02 -2.66 53.93
C GLN A 49 -34.58 -3.18 54.03
N PHE A 50 -33.69 -2.68 53.16
CA PHE A 50 -32.30 -3.12 53.07
C PHE A 50 -31.32 -1.97 53.34
N HIS A 51 -31.85 -0.84 53.82
CA HIS A 51 -31.11 0.40 54.04
C HIS A 51 -30.21 0.76 52.85
N ALA A 52 -30.76 0.70 51.63
CA ALA A 52 -30.01 0.97 50.41
C ALA A 52 -30.74 1.97 49.50
N LEU A 53 -30.03 2.53 48.53
CA LEU A 53 -30.60 3.32 47.44
C LEU A 53 -29.89 3.02 46.12
N SER A 54 -30.54 3.29 45.00
CA SER A 54 -29.90 3.39 43.69
C SER A 54 -29.82 4.86 43.27
N ALA A 55 -28.71 5.24 42.63
CA ALA A 55 -28.46 6.61 42.20
C ALA A 55 -27.63 6.66 40.93
N GLU A 56 -27.79 7.73 40.16
CA GLU A 56 -26.89 8.16 39.09
C GLU A 56 -25.93 9.21 39.66
N VAL A 57 -24.63 8.93 39.68
CA VAL A 57 -23.61 9.79 40.31
C VAL A 57 -22.43 10.03 39.35
N PRO A 58 -21.70 11.16 39.45
CA PRO A 58 -20.46 11.32 38.71
C PRO A 58 -19.45 10.22 39.08
N SER A 59 -18.83 9.57 38.09
CA SER A 59 -17.82 8.50 38.29
C SER A 59 -16.72 8.91 39.26
N SER A 60 -16.29 10.18 39.20
CA SER A 60 -15.26 10.75 40.07
C SER A 60 -15.65 10.80 41.56
N SER A 61 -16.93 10.66 41.88
CA SER A 61 -17.45 10.68 43.26
C SER A 61 -17.47 9.31 43.95
N ILE A 62 -17.33 8.22 43.20
CA ILE A 62 -17.42 6.86 43.73
C ILE A 62 -16.38 6.56 44.82
N PRO A 63 -15.09 6.97 44.71
CA PRO A 63 -14.12 6.76 45.78
C PRO A 63 -14.53 7.45 47.09
N TYR A 64 -15.07 8.67 47.01
CA TYR A 64 -15.57 9.41 48.17
C TYR A 64 -16.77 8.70 48.81
N LEU A 65 -17.72 8.20 48.01
CA LEU A 65 -18.87 7.46 48.52
C LEU A 65 -18.44 6.16 49.23
N LYS A 66 -17.43 5.46 48.71
CA LYS A 66 -16.88 4.23 49.33
C LYS A 66 -16.19 4.47 50.67
N GLU A 67 -15.60 5.66 50.87
CA GLU A 67 -14.92 6.03 52.12
C GLU A 67 -15.83 6.76 53.12
N SER A 68 -17.06 7.07 52.73
CA SER A 68 -17.97 7.86 53.54
C SER A 68 -18.55 7.07 54.72
N LYS A 69 -18.57 7.71 55.89
CA LYS A 69 -19.02 7.09 57.14
C LYS A 69 -20.49 6.65 57.05
N GLY A 70 -20.76 5.40 57.43
CA GLY A 70 -22.11 4.83 57.43
C GLY A 70 -22.53 4.19 56.11
N ILE A 71 -21.67 4.18 55.09
CA ILE A 71 -21.82 3.38 53.88
C ILE A 71 -21.07 2.06 54.06
N VAL A 72 -21.78 0.96 53.85
CA VAL A 72 -21.25 -0.42 53.88
C VAL A 72 -20.63 -0.79 52.54
N ALA A 73 -21.32 -0.43 51.45
CA ALA A 73 -20.89 -0.75 50.10
C ALA A 73 -21.39 0.28 49.09
N VAL A 74 -20.61 0.49 48.04
CA VAL A 74 -21.02 1.15 46.81
C VAL A 74 -20.72 0.19 45.67
N GLU A 75 -21.77 -0.35 45.08
CA GLU A 75 -21.74 -1.32 44.00
C GLU A 75 -22.18 -0.65 42.71
N GLU A 76 -21.67 -1.11 41.57
CA GLU A 76 -22.23 -0.72 40.28
C GLU A 76 -23.61 -1.36 40.14
N ASP A 77 -24.61 -0.58 39.73
CA ASP A 77 -25.96 -1.09 39.47
C ASP A 77 -25.97 -1.78 38.11
N THR A 78 -25.49 -3.03 38.12
CA THR A 78 -25.34 -3.84 36.92
C THR A 78 -26.70 -4.24 36.35
N LEU A 79 -26.86 -4.05 35.04
CA LEU A 79 -28.06 -4.46 34.31
C LEU A 79 -28.28 -5.98 34.44
N VAL A 80 -29.37 -6.39 35.09
CA VAL A 80 -29.80 -7.80 35.12
C VAL A 80 -30.79 -8.02 33.99
N ALA A 81 -30.35 -8.68 32.92
CA ALA A 81 -31.21 -9.15 31.84
C ALA A 81 -31.14 -10.69 31.76
N ASN A 82 -32.24 -11.34 31.36
CA ASN A 82 -32.23 -12.78 31.01
C ASN A 82 -31.37 -12.96 29.75
N GLN A 83 -30.05 -13.01 29.89
CA GLN A 83 -29.15 -13.06 28.75
C GLN A 83 -28.29 -14.30 28.82
N VAL A 84 -28.66 -15.28 28.00
CA VAL A 84 -27.70 -16.26 27.52
C VAL A 84 -26.80 -15.51 26.55
N GLN A 85 -25.48 -15.64 26.70
CA GLN A 85 -24.55 -15.11 25.71
C GLN A 85 -24.94 -15.65 24.33
N PHE A 86 -25.13 -14.75 23.36
CA PHE A 86 -25.39 -15.11 21.97
C PHE A 86 -24.10 -14.96 21.16
N GLN A 87 -24.02 -15.70 20.06
CA GLN A 87 -22.90 -15.62 19.15
C GLN A 87 -23.40 -15.00 17.84
N ASP A 88 -22.78 -13.90 17.41
CA ASP A 88 -23.07 -13.34 16.07
C ASP A 88 -22.64 -14.35 15.00
N TRP A 89 -23.38 -14.41 13.90
CA TRP A 89 -23.15 -15.41 12.84
C TRP A 89 -21.73 -15.35 12.26
N GLY A 90 -21.11 -14.16 12.30
CA GLY A 90 -19.75 -13.98 11.81
C GLY A 90 -18.71 -14.79 12.58
N ILE A 91 -18.94 -15.10 13.86
CA ILE A 91 -18.02 -15.94 14.65
C ILE A 91 -17.97 -17.37 14.08
N ASP A 92 -19.13 -17.96 13.75
CA ASP A 92 -19.19 -19.29 13.14
C ASP A 92 -18.67 -19.29 11.69
N ALA A 93 -19.01 -18.25 10.93
CA ALA A 93 -18.62 -18.13 9.52
C ALA A 93 -17.09 -18.08 9.30
N LEU A 94 -16.34 -17.66 10.31
CA LEU A 94 -14.88 -17.55 10.26
C LEU A 94 -14.18 -18.65 11.08
N ASP A 95 -14.90 -19.70 11.47
CA ASP A 95 -14.37 -20.84 12.22
C ASP A 95 -13.72 -20.49 13.58
N VAL A 96 -14.09 -19.35 14.16
CA VAL A 96 -13.50 -18.81 15.39
C VAL A 96 -13.59 -19.77 16.59
N PRO A 97 -14.70 -20.49 16.84
CA PRO A 97 -14.78 -21.42 17.96
C PRO A 97 -13.70 -22.52 17.93
N LYS A 98 -13.19 -22.88 16.75
CA LYS A 98 -12.12 -23.87 16.63
C LYS A 98 -10.77 -23.33 17.16
N SER A 99 -10.50 -22.04 16.98
CA SER A 99 -9.33 -21.36 17.57
C SER A 99 -9.43 -21.30 19.10
N TRP A 100 -10.61 -20.97 19.63
CA TRP A 100 -10.84 -20.95 21.08
C TRP A 100 -10.65 -22.34 21.71
N ASN A 101 -11.12 -23.40 21.04
CA ASN A 101 -10.88 -24.78 21.46
C ASN A 101 -9.38 -25.16 21.43
N SER A 102 -8.58 -24.43 20.65
CA SER A 102 -7.12 -24.53 20.59
C SER A 102 -6.42 -23.55 21.54
N SER A 103 -7.16 -22.94 22.49
CA SER A 103 -6.67 -21.95 23.46
C SER A 103 -6.12 -20.65 22.85
N PHE A 104 -6.44 -20.35 21.59
CA PHE A 104 -6.14 -19.05 20.98
C PHE A 104 -7.33 -18.13 21.19
N THR A 105 -7.16 -17.11 22.02
CA THR A 105 -8.21 -16.14 22.39
C THR A 105 -7.77 -14.70 22.16
N GLY A 106 -6.60 -14.50 21.52
CA GLY A 106 -5.99 -13.18 21.30
C GLY A 106 -5.17 -12.70 22.50
N ARG A 107 -4.96 -13.57 23.50
CA ARG A 107 -4.22 -13.25 24.72
C ARG A 107 -2.82 -12.75 24.40
N GLY A 108 -2.45 -11.62 25.02
CA GLY A 108 -1.13 -11.01 24.86
C GLY A 108 -0.98 -10.12 23.63
N VAL A 109 -2.02 -10.00 22.79
CA VAL A 109 -2.02 -9.11 21.62
C VAL A 109 -2.64 -7.76 21.98
N LYS A 110 -1.96 -6.67 21.64
CA LYS A 110 -2.43 -5.29 21.83
C LYS A 110 -3.08 -4.75 20.57
N ILE A 111 -4.34 -4.32 20.68
CA ILE A 111 -5.12 -3.82 19.55
C ILE A 111 -5.54 -2.39 19.83
N ALA A 112 -5.19 -1.46 18.95
CA ALA A 112 -5.71 -0.10 19.01
C ALA A 112 -6.93 0.03 18.09
N VAL A 113 -8.05 0.46 18.66
CA VAL A 113 -9.26 0.79 17.92
C VAL A 113 -9.28 2.29 17.71
N LEU A 114 -8.90 2.73 16.50
CA LEU A 114 -8.92 4.13 16.09
C LEU A 114 -10.31 4.47 15.57
N ASP A 115 -11.14 5.04 16.45
CA ASP A 115 -12.58 5.21 16.20
C ASP A 115 -13.17 6.35 17.05
N THR A 116 -14.47 6.32 17.37
CA THR A 116 -15.19 7.27 18.23
C THR A 116 -14.89 7.11 19.73
N GLY A 117 -13.99 6.21 20.11
CA GLY A 117 -13.71 5.83 21.49
C GLY A 117 -14.34 4.49 21.85
N ILE A 118 -14.24 4.07 23.11
CA ILE A 118 -14.91 2.87 23.62
C ILE A 118 -15.58 3.21 24.96
N ALA A 119 -16.88 2.95 25.08
CA ALA A 119 -17.62 3.15 26.33
C ALA A 119 -17.30 2.05 27.36
N SER A 120 -17.51 2.37 28.64
CA SER A 120 -17.56 1.34 29.67
C SER A 120 -18.73 0.40 29.35
N HIS A 121 -18.48 -0.90 29.34
CA HIS A 121 -19.46 -1.91 29.01
C HIS A 121 -19.14 -3.20 29.78
N PRO A 122 -20.12 -3.87 30.40
CA PRO A 122 -19.88 -5.07 31.22
C PRO A 122 -19.30 -6.26 30.44
N ASP A 123 -19.42 -6.20 29.11
CA ASP A 123 -18.93 -7.20 28.17
C ASP A 123 -17.58 -6.84 27.54
N LEU A 124 -16.96 -5.72 27.93
CA LEU A 124 -15.67 -5.25 27.41
C LEU A 124 -14.69 -4.98 28.54
N GLU A 125 -13.40 -5.17 28.26
CA GLU A 125 -12.31 -4.75 29.13
C GLU A 125 -11.32 -3.92 28.32
N ILE A 126 -11.12 -2.66 28.73
CA ILE A 126 -10.30 -1.71 28.00
C ILE A 126 -8.98 -1.52 28.74
N ALA A 127 -7.87 -1.87 28.09
CA ALA A 127 -6.53 -1.83 28.67
C ALA A 127 -6.00 -0.40 28.84
N GLY A 128 -6.57 0.56 28.12
CA GLY A 128 -6.23 1.97 28.18
C GLY A 128 -6.66 2.71 26.91
N GLY A 129 -6.21 3.94 26.74
CA GLY A 129 -6.57 4.71 25.56
C GLY A 129 -6.11 6.16 25.59
N LYS A 130 -6.39 6.87 24.50
CA LYS A 130 -6.15 8.31 24.36
C LYS A 130 -7.12 8.94 23.37
N ALA A 131 -7.54 10.16 23.65
CA ALA A 131 -8.29 10.98 22.70
C ALA A 131 -7.38 12.00 21.99
N PHE A 132 -7.65 12.18 20.70
CA PHE A 132 -7.00 13.16 19.83
C PHE A 132 -7.97 14.21 19.28
N VAL A 133 -9.28 13.99 19.45
CA VAL A 133 -10.30 14.99 19.14
C VAL A 133 -10.17 16.22 20.02
N HIS A 134 -10.53 17.39 19.48
CA HIS A 134 -10.24 18.68 20.10
C HIS A 134 -11.05 18.99 21.38
N TYR A 135 -12.23 18.37 21.57
CA TYR A 135 -13.19 18.79 22.60
C TYR A 135 -13.12 17.96 23.89
N THR A 136 -12.38 16.86 23.91
CA THR A 136 -12.27 15.99 25.09
C THR A 136 -10.91 15.30 25.14
N THR A 137 -10.43 15.04 26.36
CA THR A 137 -9.26 14.19 26.61
C THR A 137 -9.65 12.75 26.95
N SER A 138 -10.95 12.48 27.13
CA SER A 138 -11.47 11.15 27.43
C SER A 138 -11.60 10.33 26.15
N TYR A 139 -11.11 9.09 26.17
CA TYR A 139 -11.29 8.12 25.08
C TYR A 139 -12.65 7.39 25.15
N TYR A 140 -13.54 7.82 26.05
CA TYR A 140 -14.90 7.30 26.15
C TYR A 140 -15.70 7.57 24.87
N ASP A 141 -16.54 6.61 24.49
CA ASP A 141 -17.37 6.70 23.29
C ASP A 141 -18.68 7.48 23.56
N ASP A 142 -18.87 8.56 22.81
CA ASP A 142 -20.06 9.39 22.82
C ASP A 142 -20.87 9.31 21.52
N ASN A 143 -20.55 8.33 20.66
CA ASN A 143 -21.26 8.03 19.41
C ASN A 143 -21.87 6.61 19.42
N GLY A 144 -21.05 5.60 19.77
CA GLY A 144 -21.42 4.19 19.84
C GLY A 144 -20.75 3.29 18.81
N HIS A 145 -20.26 3.86 17.69
CA HIS A 145 -19.61 3.11 16.63
C HIS A 145 -18.34 2.38 17.10
N GLY A 146 -17.44 3.07 17.79
CA GLY A 146 -16.21 2.48 18.31
C GLY A 146 -16.45 1.39 19.36
N THR A 147 -17.50 1.53 20.19
CA THR A 147 -17.94 0.48 21.12
C THR A 147 -18.46 -0.75 20.40
N HIS A 148 -19.17 -0.58 19.28
CA HIS A 148 -19.62 -1.69 18.42
C HIS A 148 -18.46 -2.44 17.80
N VAL A 149 -17.52 -1.70 17.24
CA VAL A 149 -16.29 -2.23 16.64
C VAL A 149 -15.46 -2.99 17.68
N ALA A 150 -15.30 -2.45 18.89
CA ALA A 150 -14.58 -3.09 19.98
C ALA A 150 -15.21 -4.43 20.40
N GLY A 151 -16.54 -4.51 20.45
CA GLY A 151 -17.25 -5.76 20.79
C GLY A 151 -17.02 -6.88 19.78
N ILE A 152 -16.96 -6.56 18.48
CA ILE A 152 -16.68 -7.56 17.44
C ILE A 152 -15.26 -8.14 17.64
N ILE A 153 -14.30 -7.30 18.04
CA ILE A 153 -12.94 -7.75 18.30
C ILE A 153 -12.87 -8.56 19.61
N GLY A 154 -13.39 -8.04 20.71
CA GLY A 154 -13.04 -8.53 22.04
C GLY A 154 -14.13 -8.42 23.11
N ALA A 155 -15.41 -8.49 22.74
CA ALA A 155 -16.44 -8.80 23.74
C ALA A 155 -16.11 -10.11 24.45
N LYS A 156 -16.28 -10.15 25.77
CA LYS A 156 -15.77 -11.23 26.62
C LYS A 156 -16.56 -12.52 26.38
N ASN A 157 -15.86 -13.65 26.34
CA ASN A 157 -16.51 -14.96 26.39
C ASN A 157 -16.94 -15.25 27.84
N ASN A 158 -18.21 -15.03 28.14
CA ASN A 158 -18.78 -15.05 29.49
C ASN A 158 -20.26 -15.50 29.40
N ASN A 159 -21.09 -15.17 30.39
CA ASN A 159 -22.53 -15.51 30.39
C ASN A 159 -23.43 -14.30 30.10
N LEU A 160 -22.91 -13.27 29.43
CA LEU A 160 -23.59 -12.02 29.12
C LEU A 160 -23.47 -11.76 27.61
N GLY A 161 -24.47 -11.13 27.02
CA GLY A 161 -24.22 -10.40 25.78
C GLY A 161 -23.79 -11.19 24.57
N THR A 162 -22.72 -10.70 23.93
CA THR A 162 -22.09 -11.29 22.73
C THR A 162 -20.67 -11.74 23.04
N VAL A 163 -20.02 -12.41 22.09
CA VAL A 163 -18.61 -12.77 22.18
C VAL A 163 -17.86 -12.25 20.96
N GLY A 164 -16.73 -11.58 21.21
CA GLY A 164 -15.84 -11.07 20.17
C GLY A 164 -14.88 -12.14 19.70
N VAL A 165 -14.27 -11.95 18.52
CA VAL A 165 -13.36 -12.93 17.90
C VAL A 165 -12.17 -13.29 18.79
N ALA A 166 -11.59 -12.29 19.46
CA ALA A 166 -10.39 -12.35 20.28
C ALA A 166 -10.69 -11.80 21.69
N PRO A 167 -11.46 -12.54 22.52
CA PRO A 167 -12.02 -12.05 23.79
C PRO A 167 -10.96 -11.71 24.87
N ASP A 168 -9.73 -12.23 24.75
CA ASP A 168 -8.64 -11.98 25.68
C ASP A 168 -7.59 -10.98 25.13
N ALA A 169 -7.84 -10.36 23.98
CA ALA A 169 -6.97 -9.31 23.45
C ALA A 169 -7.03 -8.05 24.32
N SER A 170 -5.92 -7.33 24.39
CA SER A 170 -5.86 -6.03 25.09
C SER A 170 -6.32 -4.92 24.16
N LEU A 171 -7.56 -4.45 24.34
CA LEU A 171 -8.13 -3.36 23.55
C LEU A 171 -7.71 -1.99 24.09
N TYR A 172 -7.24 -1.12 23.20
CA TYR A 172 -6.92 0.28 23.49
C TYR A 172 -7.86 1.20 22.71
N ALA A 173 -8.58 2.07 23.43
CA ALA A 173 -9.48 3.04 22.84
C ALA A 173 -8.70 4.28 22.34
N VAL A 174 -8.60 4.46 21.02
CA VAL A 174 -7.90 5.60 20.43
C VAL A 174 -8.95 6.48 19.74
N LYS A 175 -9.47 7.47 20.47
CA LYS A 175 -10.55 8.32 19.97
C LYS A 175 -10.01 9.36 18.97
N VAL A 176 -10.27 9.13 17.69
CA VAL A 176 -9.87 10.00 16.57
C VAL A 176 -11.09 10.55 15.81
N LEU A 177 -12.29 10.06 16.13
CA LEU A 177 -13.58 10.55 15.63
C LEU A 177 -14.39 11.18 16.77
N ASP A 178 -15.11 12.25 16.46
CA ASP A 178 -15.98 12.98 17.37
C ASP A 178 -17.33 12.28 17.60
N ASN A 179 -18.23 12.96 18.32
CA ASN A 179 -19.55 12.43 18.65
C ASN A 179 -20.46 12.24 17.43
N ASN A 180 -20.15 12.85 16.28
CA ASN A 180 -20.86 12.64 15.02
C ASN A 180 -20.21 11.53 14.16
N GLY A 181 -19.09 10.94 14.62
CA GLY A 181 -18.32 9.98 13.83
C GLY A 181 -17.40 10.66 12.81
N GLU A 182 -17.13 11.95 12.96
CA GLU A 182 -16.28 12.73 12.05
C GLU A 182 -14.90 12.98 12.67
N GLY A 183 -13.85 13.02 11.87
CA GLY A 183 -12.50 13.28 12.38
C GLY A 183 -11.58 13.86 11.33
N TYR A 184 -10.55 14.58 11.81
CA TYR A 184 -9.52 15.09 10.92
C TYR A 184 -8.45 14.04 10.65
N VAL A 185 -7.88 14.07 9.45
CA VAL A 185 -6.72 13.22 9.10
C VAL A 185 -5.55 13.43 10.07
N SER A 186 -5.39 14.64 10.63
CA SER A 186 -4.39 14.91 11.68
C SER A 186 -4.58 14.05 12.92
N ASP A 187 -5.83 13.83 13.33
CA ASP A 187 -6.17 13.14 14.57
C ASP A 187 -5.98 11.63 14.38
N ILE A 188 -6.34 11.12 13.20
CA ILE A 188 -6.06 9.74 12.77
C ILE A 188 -4.53 9.50 12.75
N VAL A 189 -3.75 10.39 12.14
CA VAL A 189 -2.29 10.30 12.11
C VAL A 189 -1.69 10.32 13.52
N ALA A 190 -2.19 11.18 14.41
CA ALA A 190 -1.74 11.23 15.80
C ALA A 190 -2.08 9.93 16.57
N GLY A 191 -3.24 9.32 16.28
CA GLY A 191 -3.61 8.01 16.80
C GLY A 191 -2.69 6.88 16.32
N ILE A 192 -2.28 6.90 15.04
CA ILE A 192 -1.32 5.93 14.49
C ILE A 192 0.05 6.12 15.14
N ASP A 193 0.54 7.36 15.26
CA ASP A 193 1.81 7.67 15.92
C ASP A 193 1.83 7.20 17.39
N TRP A 194 0.75 7.46 18.13
CA TRP A 194 0.59 6.95 19.49
C TRP A 194 0.60 5.42 19.54
N SER A 195 -0.04 4.76 18.58
CA SER A 195 -0.06 3.29 18.50
C SER A 195 1.35 2.72 18.27
N ILE A 196 2.17 3.37 17.45
CA ILE A 196 3.58 3.02 17.26
C ILE A 196 4.36 3.19 18.57
N GLN A 197 4.22 4.33 19.23
CA GLN A 197 4.92 4.62 20.49
C GLN A 197 4.55 3.64 21.61
N ASN A 198 3.31 3.15 21.62
CA ASN A 198 2.82 2.20 22.61
C ASN A 198 3.02 0.73 22.23
N LYS A 199 3.71 0.47 21.11
CA LYS A 199 4.01 -0.88 20.60
C LYS A 199 2.74 -1.71 20.46
N ILE A 200 1.71 -1.10 19.87
CA ILE A 200 0.48 -1.78 19.48
C ILE A 200 0.82 -2.83 18.41
N ASP A 201 0.15 -3.98 18.45
CA ASP A 201 0.38 -5.06 17.50
C ASP A 201 -0.47 -4.93 16.25
N ILE A 202 -1.73 -4.48 16.42
CA ILE A 202 -2.72 -4.35 15.35
C ILE A 202 -3.50 -3.04 15.53
N ILE A 203 -3.61 -2.27 14.45
CA ILE A 203 -4.43 -1.05 14.37
C ILE A 203 -5.69 -1.36 13.57
N ASN A 204 -6.86 -1.17 14.18
CA ASN A 204 -8.15 -1.25 13.52
C ASN A 204 -8.65 0.17 13.18
N MET A 205 -8.93 0.42 11.90
CA MET A 205 -9.53 1.66 11.41
C MET A 205 -10.82 1.36 10.66
N SER A 206 -11.92 1.32 11.40
CA SER A 206 -13.28 1.16 10.86
C SER A 206 -13.84 2.48 10.32
N LEU A 207 -12.99 3.24 9.64
CA LEU A 207 -13.20 4.60 9.14
C LEU A 207 -12.55 4.77 7.77
N SER A 208 -12.97 5.79 7.03
CA SER A 208 -12.44 6.04 5.70
C SER A 208 -12.53 7.52 5.30
N THR A 209 -11.77 7.87 4.27
CA THR A 209 -11.83 9.15 3.56
C THR A 209 -11.61 8.92 2.07
N ILE A 210 -12.26 9.73 1.24
CA ILE A 210 -12.15 9.66 -0.22
C ILE A 210 -10.84 10.29 -0.73
N GLU A 211 -10.27 11.23 0.02
CA GLU A 211 -9.11 12.01 -0.41
C GLU A 211 -7.79 11.38 0.01
N HIS A 212 -6.83 11.35 -0.92
CA HIS A 212 -5.47 10.92 -0.62
C HIS A 212 -4.77 11.91 0.32
N SER A 213 -4.10 11.41 1.35
CA SER A 213 -3.20 12.19 2.20
C SER A 213 -1.79 11.58 2.25
N PHE A 214 -0.79 12.36 1.86
CA PHE A 214 0.61 11.95 1.96
C PHE A 214 1.00 11.60 3.40
N LEU A 215 0.58 12.40 4.37
CA LEU A 215 0.92 12.17 5.77
C LEU A 215 0.23 10.92 6.34
N LEU A 216 -1.04 10.69 5.97
CA LEU A 216 -1.75 9.46 6.35
C LEU A 216 -1.05 8.23 5.78
N LYS A 217 -0.69 8.26 4.49
CA LYS A 217 0.09 7.19 3.85
C LYS A 217 1.41 6.94 4.58
N THR A 218 2.17 8.00 4.87
CA THR A 218 3.43 7.89 5.60
C THR A 218 3.23 7.28 6.99
N ALA A 219 2.18 7.66 7.70
CA ALA A 219 1.87 7.11 9.02
C ALA A 219 1.59 5.61 8.97
N VAL A 220 0.70 5.16 8.08
CA VAL A 220 0.38 3.72 7.95
C VAL A 220 1.56 2.90 7.44
N ASP A 221 2.33 3.43 6.47
CA ASP A 221 3.56 2.78 5.99
C ASP A 221 4.60 2.64 7.12
N THR A 222 4.68 3.64 8.01
CA THR A 222 5.60 3.63 9.15
C THR A 222 5.14 2.62 10.20
N ALA A 223 3.84 2.55 10.50
CA ALA A 223 3.30 1.54 11.40
C ALA A 223 3.61 0.12 10.90
N TYR A 224 3.33 -0.15 9.61
CA TYR A 224 3.61 -1.44 8.97
C TYR A 224 5.09 -1.83 9.03
N LYS A 225 5.98 -0.88 8.73
CA LYS A 225 7.45 -1.09 8.85
C LYS A 225 7.91 -1.36 10.28
N ASN A 226 7.19 -0.86 11.29
CA ASN A 226 7.46 -1.14 12.70
C ASN A 226 6.83 -2.44 13.20
N GLY A 227 6.31 -3.29 12.29
CA GLY A 227 5.76 -4.59 12.65
C GLY A 227 4.29 -4.57 13.07
N ILE A 228 3.60 -3.45 12.84
CA ILE A 228 2.19 -3.26 13.23
C ILE A 228 1.30 -3.55 12.04
N LEU A 229 0.36 -4.49 12.19
CA LEU A 229 -0.66 -4.75 11.18
C LEU A 229 -1.69 -3.60 11.19
N VAL A 230 -2.05 -3.10 10.02
CA VAL A 230 -3.02 -2.01 9.88
C VAL A 230 -4.20 -2.54 9.05
N VAL A 231 -5.38 -2.59 9.65
CA VAL A 231 -6.60 -3.13 9.04
C VAL A 231 -7.61 -2.00 8.91
N ALA A 232 -8.18 -1.81 7.71
CA ALA A 232 -9.11 -0.71 7.47
C ALA A 232 -10.31 -1.11 6.60
N ALA A 233 -11.42 -0.44 6.87
CA ALA A 233 -12.65 -0.57 6.11
C ALA A 233 -12.44 -0.14 4.66
N ALA A 234 -12.84 -0.98 3.70
CA ALA A 234 -12.71 -0.65 2.28
C ALA A 234 -13.60 0.53 1.84
N GLY A 235 -14.66 0.84 2.58
CA GLY A 235 -15.60 1.92 2.29
C GLY A 235 -17.01 1.41 1.98
N ASN A 236 -18.00 2.30 2.15
CA ASN A 236 -19.43 1.97 2.02
C ASN A 236 -20.10 2.66 0.80
N ASN A 237 -19.30 3.23 -0.11
CA ASN A 237 -19.76 3.90 -1.32
C ASN A 237 -19.68 2.99 -2.57
N GLY A 238 -19.73 1.68 -2.39
CA GLY A 238 -19.76 0.71 -3.49
C GLY A 238 -21.04 0.79 -4.31
N THR A 239 -20.94 0.53 -5.62
CA THR A 239 -22.13 0.37 -6.48
C THR A 239 -22.74 -1.01 -6.23
N PRO A 240 -24.08 -1.20 -6.30
CA PRO A 240 -24.69 -2.50 -6.00
C PRO A 240 -24.09 -3.69 -6.76
N ASP A 241 -23.73 -3.46 -8.03
CA ASP A 241 -23.10 -4.44 -8.93
C ASP A 241 -21.57 -4.58 -8.75
N GLY A 242 -20.92 -3.73 -7.95
CA GLY A 242 -19.48 -3.72 -7.72
C GLY A 242 -18.64 -3.33 -8.94
N SER A 243 -19.23 -2.71 -9.96
CA SER A 243 -18.55 -2.44 -11.24
C SER A 243 -17.50 -1.33 -11.19
N SER A 244 -17.45 -0.56 -10.08
CA SER A 244 -16.55 0.60 -9.93
C SER A 244 -15.53 0.39 -8.81
N ASP A 245 -14.30 0.88 -9.03
CA ASP A 245 -13.29 0.98 -7.99
C ASP A 245 -13.66 2.08 -7.00
N THR A 246 -14.08 1.66 -5.81
CA THR A 246 -14.65 2.50 -4.75
C THR A 246 -13.91 2.32 -3.42
N VAL A 247 -12.74 1.67 -3.44
CA VAL A 247 -11.95 1.45 -2.21
C VAL A 247 -11.43 2.78 -1.69
N GLU A 248 -11.70 3.12 -0.44
CA GLU A 248 -11.33 4.41 0.14
C GLU A 248 -9.99 4.37 0.88
N TYR A 249 -9.48 5.53 1.30
CA TYR A 249 -8.28 5.61 2.13
C TYR A 249 -8.66 5.53 3.61
N PRO A 250 -7.84 4.90 4.47
CA PRO A 250 -6.50 4.37 4.19
C PRO A 250 -6.45 2.96 3.60
N ALA A 251 -7.58 2.24 3.48
CA ALA A 251 -7.62 0.87 2.97
C ALA A 251 -6.97 0.70 1.59
N ARG A 252 -7.06 1.71 0.72
CA ARG A 252 -6.41 1.70 -0.61
C ARG A 252 -4.87 1.69 -0.56
N TYR A 253 -4.23 2.00 0.57
CA TYR A 253 -2.77 1.95 0.68
C TYR A 253 -2.27 0.50 0.79
N GLN A 254 -1.19 0.16 0.06
CA GLN A 254 -0.64 -1.21 0.02
C GLN A 254 -0.18 -1.74 1.38
N SER A 255 0.20 -0.87 2.32
CA SER A 255 0.57 -1.21 3.70
C SER A 255 -0.63 -1.51 4.61
N VAL A 256 -1.86 -1.38 4.11
CA VAL A 256 -3.11 -1.55 4.85
C VAL A 256 -3.88 -2.75 4.28
N ILE A 257 -4.42 -3.56 5.18
CA ILE A 257 -5.31 -4.68 4.84
C ILE A 257 -6.71 -4.11 4.62
N ALA A 258 -7.14 -4.04 3.36
CA ALA A 258 -8.45 -3.52 2.97
C ALA A 258 -9.54 -4.59 3.12
N VAL A 259 -10.57 -4.28 3.90
CA VAL A 259 -11.63 -5.25 4.24
C VAL A 259 -12.97 -4.87 3.61
N SER A 260 -13.46 -5.74 2.72
CA SER A 260 -14.84 -5.67 2.19
C SER A 260 -15.83 -6.43 3.09
N ALA A 261 -17.13 -6.21 2.87
CA ALA A 261 -18.20 -6.75 3.69
C ALA A 261 -19.07 -7.76 2.94
N VAL A 262 -19.34 -8.90 3.58
CA VAL A 262 -20.33 -9.90 3.15
C VAL A 262 -21.50 -10.03 4.10
N ASP A 263 -22.61 -10.54 3.57
CA ASP A 263 -23.76 -11.01 4.34
C ASP A 263 -23.63 -12.48 4.76
N SER A 264 -24.63 -12.97 5.50
CA SER A 264 -24.67 -14.35 6.00
C SER A 264 -24.83 -15.41 4.91
N SER A 265 -25.03 -15.02 3.66
CA SER A 265 -25.01 -15.89 2.47
C SER A 265 -23.69 -15.76 1.68
N PHE A 266 -22.68 -15.14 2.30
CA PHE A 266 -21.38 -14.83 1.72
C PHE A 266 -21.45 -13.99 0.44
N GLN A 267 -22.54 -13.25 0.25
CA GLN A 267 -22.67 -12.31 -0.85
C GLN A 267 -22.11 -10.96 -0.43
N ARG A 268 -21.39 -10.30 -1.36
CA ARG A 268 -20.91 -8.93 -1.15
C ARG A 268 -22.08 -8.01 -0.80
N GLY A 269 -21.97 -7.27 0.31
CA GLY A 269 -22.95 -6.25 0.66
C GLY A 269 -23.04 -5.20 -0.46
N SER A 270 -24.26 -4.78 -0.83
CA SER A 270 -24.46 -3.86 -1.96
C SER A 270 -23.77 -2.51 -1.79
N PHE A 271 -23.56 -2.07 -0.54
CA PHE A 271 -22.80 -0.87 -0.18
C PHE A 271 -21.28 -1.09 -0.18
N SER A 272 -20.81 -2.34 -0.07
CA SER A 272 -19.39 -2.63 0.13
C SER A 272 -18.60 -2.18 -1.09
N ALA A 273 -17.57 -1.37 -0.83
CA ALA A 273 -16.60 -0.99 -1.82
C ALA A 273 -16.00 -2.22 -2.51
N SER A 274 -15.67 -2.03 -3.79
CA SER A 274 -15.07 -3.01 -4.68
C SER A 274 -13.87 -2.40 -5.38
N GLY A 275 -12.89 -3.20 -5.78
CA GLY A 275 -11.68 -2.76 -6.49
C GLY A 275 -10.51 -3.70 -6.22
N LEU A 276 -9.45 -3.61 -7.02
CA LEU A 276 -8.26 -4.49 -6.91
C LEU A 276 -7.49 -4.30 -5.58
N ASN A 277 -7.75 -3.21 -4.88
CA ASN A 277 -7.20 -2.94 -3.56
C ASN A 277 -7.94 -3.67 -2.43
N VAL A 278 -9.15 -4.20 -2.64
CA VAL A 278 -9.77 -5.12 -1.67
C VAL A 278 -8.82 -6.30 -1.46
N GLU A 279 -8.54 -6.64 -0.21
CA GLU A 279 -7.56 -7.66 0.12
C GLU A 279 -8.19 -8.90 0.69
N VAL A 280 -9.15 -8.76 1.60
CA VAL A 280 -9.94 -9.86 2.15
C VAL A 280 -11.36 -9.38 2.43
N THR A 281 -12.27 -10.32 2.65
CA THR A 281 -13.63 -10.00 3.07
C THR A 281 -13.94 -10.60 4.45
N ALA A 282 -14.89 -9.98 5.14
CA ALA A 282 -15.41 -10.49 6.41
C ALA A 282 -16.91 -10.13 6.60
N PRO A 283 -17.59 -10.73 7.59
CA PRO A 283 -18.98 -10.45 7.94
C PRO A 283 -19.20 -8.96 8.23
N GLY A 284 -20.09 -8.31 7.47
CA GLY A 284 -20.36 -6.87 7.64
C GLY A 284 -21.82 -6.48 7.46
N VAL A 285 -22.73 -7.43 7.28
CA VAL A 285 -24.17 -7.17 7.16
C VAL A 285 -24.92 -7.83 8.31
N GLY A 286 -25.66 -7.01 9.05
CA GLY A 286 -26.53 -7.44 10.13
C GLY A 286 -25.78 -7.95 11.35
N ILE A 287 -24.67 -7.29 11.70
CA ILE A 287 -23.75 -7.68 12.77
C ILE A 287 -24.21 -7.09 14.09
N THR A 288 -24.41 -7.94 15.10
CA THR A 288 -24.81 -7.53 16.44
C THR A 288 -23.60 -7.48 17.37
N SER A 289 -23.38 -6.36 18.04
CA SER A 289 -22.25 -6.15 18.95
C SER A 289 -22.60 -5.17 20.07
N THR A 290 -21.69 -4.99 21.03
CA THR A 290 -21.81 -4.06 22.16
C THR A 290 -22.07 -2.63 21.71
N TYR A 291 -22.77 -1.84 22.52
CA TYR A 291 -23.14 -0.46 22.19
C TYR A 291 -23.22 0.39 23.46
N LEU A 292 -23.50 1.68 23.30
CA LEU A 292 -23.62 2.59 24.44
C LEU A 292 -24.69 2.13 25.44
N LYS A 293 -24.53 2.52 26.70
CA LYS A 293 -25.49 2.28 27.80
C LYS A 293 -25.69 0.80 28.13
N ASN A 294 -24.62 0.00 28.03
CA ASN A 294 -24.64 -1.44 28.32
C ASN A 294 -25.63 -2.23 27.45
N ASP A 295 -25.85 -1.77 26.21
CA ASP A 295 -26.79 -2.36 25.26
C ASP A 295 -26.06 -2.99 24.07
N TYR A 296 -26.80 -3.65 23.18
CA TYR A 296 -26.28 -4.26 21.96
C TYR A 296 -27.02 -3.71 20.74
N ALA A 297 -26.29 -3.41 19.67
CA ALA A 297 -26.87 -2.86 18.45
C ALA A 297 -26.51 -3.72 17.23
N ARG A 298 -27.40 -3.70 16.23
CA ARG A 298 -27.21 -4.40 14.95
C ARG A 298 -26.91 -3.41 13.84
N LEU A 299 -25.70 -3.48 13.27
CA LEU A 299 -25.19 -2.53 12.27
C LEU A 299 -24.77 -3.22 10.96
N ASN A 300 -24.58 -2.41 9.92
CA ASN A 300 -24.04 -2.83 8.63
C ASN A 300 -22.88 -1.91 8.26
N GLY A 301 -21.84 -2.45 7.63
CA GLY A 301 -20.75 -1.68 7.08
C GLY A 301 -19.47 -2.50 6.91
N THR A 302 -18.58 -2.04 6.03
CA THR A 302 -17.18 -2.48 6.03
C THR A 302 -16.48 -2.17 7.36
N SER A 303 -16.99 -1.17 8.09
CA SER A 303 -16.64 -0.89 9.48
C SER A 303 -16.89 -2.05 10.45
N MET A 304 -17.89 -2.91 10.20
CA MET A 304 -18.14 -4.11 11.01
C MET A 304 -17.34 -5.33 10.51
N ALA A 305 -17.00 -5.39 9.23
CA ALA A 305 -16.14 -6.43 8.68
C ALA A 305 -14.68 -6.30 9.14
N THR A 306 -14.17 -5.07 9.20
CA THR A 306 -12.80 -4.74 9.64
C THR A 306 -12.42 -5.37 10.99
N PRO A 307 -13.21 -5.25 12.07
CA PRO A 307 -12.87 -5.82 13.37
C PRO A 307 -12.88 -7.36 13.40
N TYR A 308 -13.64 -8.02 12.52
CA TYR A 308 -13.52 -9.48 12.37
C TYR A 308 -12.11 -9.86 11.90
N VAL A 309 -11.60 -9.19 10.85
CA VAL A 309 -10.23 -9.42 10.34
C VAL A 309 -9.18 -9.07 11.40
N THR A 310 -9.36 -7.96 12.12
CA THR A 310 -8.50 -7.59 13.25
C THR A 310 -8.45 -8.68 14.32
N GLY A 311 -9.61 -9.23 14.70
CA GLY A 311 -9.71 -10.32 15.66
C GLY A 311 -9.02 -11.58 15.18
N ILE A 312 -9.21 -11.98 13.91
CA ILE A 312 -8.55 -13.15 13.30
C ILE A 312 -7.03 -12.98 13.33
N LEU A 313 -6.51 -11.81 12.98
CA LEU A 313 -5.08 -11.52 13.06
C LEU A 313 -4.57 -11.56 14.51
N ALA A 314 -5.38 -11.18 15.49
CA ALA A 314 -5.03 -11.31 16.90
C ALA A 314 -4.97 -12.78 17.35
N LEU A 315 -5.91 -13.62 16.89
CA LEU A 315 -5.82 -15.07 17.09
C LEU A 315 -4.57 -15.64 16.44
N MET A 316 -4.24 -15.23 15.20
CA MET A 316 -3.03 -15.68 14.49
C MET A 316 -1.76 -15.25 15.20
N LYS A 317 -1.69 -14.02 15.69
CA LYS A 317 -0.53 -13.54 16.45
C LYS A 317 -0.40 -14.21 17.82
N ASN A 318 -1.51 -14.59 18.45
CA ASN A 318 -1.49 -15.42 19.65
C ASN A 318 -0.99 -16.84 19.35
N ALA A 319 -1.40 -17.44 18.24
CA ALA A 319 -0.96 -18.78 17.81
C ALA A 319 0.51 -18.80 17.35
N TYR A 320 0.95 -17.73 16.67
CA TYR A 320 2.25 -17.65 16.04
C TYR A 320 3.00 -16.37 16.46
N PRO A 321 3.39 -16.24 17.75
CA PRO A 321 3.92 -15.00 18.32
C PRO A 321 5.26 -14.54 17.72
N THR A 322 5.96 -15.43 17.00
CA THR A 322 7.25 -15.15 16.35
C THR A 322 7.13 -14.72 14.91
N LEU A 323 5.94 -14.85 14.28
CA LEU A 323 5.77 -14.47 12.89
C LEU A 323 5.80 -12.95 12.73
N SER A 324 6.41 -12.52 11.62
CA SER A 324 6.42 -11.12 11.22
C SER A 324 5.02 -10.70 10.76
N GLN A 325 4.76 -9.38 10.75
CA GLN A 325 3.51 -8.87 10.21
C GLN A 325 3.27 -9.30 8.74
N THR A 326 4.34 -9.41 7.92
CA THR A 326 4.21 -9.86 6.53
C THR A 326 3.76 -11.32 6.48
N SER A 327 4.38 -12.18 7.28
CA SER A 327 4.05 -13.61 7.33
C SER A 327 2.65 -13.86 7.91
N LEU A 328 2.22 -13.07 8.89
CA LEU A 328 0.84 -13.13 9.41
C LEU A 328 -0.18 -12.70 8.34
N ARG A 329 0.14 -11.66 7.55
CA ARG A 329 -0.70 -11.21 6.44
C ARG A 329 -0.77 -12.24 5.31
N GLU A 330 0.33 -12.92 5.01
CA GLU A 330 0.35 -14.05 4.06
C GLU A 330 -0.48 -15.23 4.58
N GLN A 331 -0.36 -15.58 5.86
CA GLN A 331 -1.18 -16.62 6.49
C GLN A 331 -2.68 -16.29 6.41
N LEU A 332 -3.04 -15.01 6.60
CA LEU A 332 -4.41 -14.53 6.43
C LEU A 332 -4.94 -14.76 5.01
N HIS A 333 -4.10 -14.59 3.98
CA HIS A 333 -4.48 -14.85 2.59
C HIS A 333 -4.64 -16.34 2.33
N GLN A 334 -3.70 -17.16 2.83
CA GLN A 334 -3.67 -18.60 2.59
C GLN A 334 -4.81 -19.34 3.30
N SER A 335 -5.25 -18.85 4.45
CA SER A 335 -6.36 -19.46 5.19
C SER A 335 -7.74 -18.98 4.72
N ALA A 336 -7.82 -17.95 3.89
CA ALA A 336 -9.10 -17.42 3.42
C ALA A 336 -9.84 -18.42 2.53
N ILE A 337 -11.15 -18.53 2.72
CA ILE A 337 -12.03 -19.26 1.79
C ILE A 337 -12.23 -18.38 0.57
N ASP A 338 -11.68 -18.80 -0.56
CA ASP A 338 -11.85 -18.13 -1.84
C ASP A 338 -13.35 -18.05 -2.23
N LEU A 339 -13.82 -16.85 -2.50
CA LEU A 339 -15.20 -16.55 -2.88
C LEU A 339 -15.19 -15.79 -4.20
N GLY A 340 -16.17 -16.07 -5.05
CA GLY A 340 -16.31 -15.36 -6.33
C GLY A 340 -15.44 -15.96 -7.42
N THR A 341 -14.61 -15.12 -8.05
CA THR A 341 -13.74 -15.57 -9.14
C THR A 341 -12.49 -16.22 -8.54
N PRO A 342 -12.05 -17.41 -9.00
CA PRO A 342 -10.89 -18.08 -8.41
C PRO A 342 -9.64 -17.21 -8.33
N GLY A 343 -9.05 -17.16 -7.13
CA GLY A 343 -7.92 -16.29 -6.79
C GLY A 343 -8.37 -14.89 -6.36
N LYS A 344 -7.41 -13.95 -6.27
CA LYS A 344 -7.73 -12.61 -5.78
C LYS A 344 -8.68 -11.89 -6.75
N ASP A 345 -9.85 -11.47 -6.27
CA ASP A 345 -10.80 -10.68 -7.05
C ASP A 345 -11.17 -9.32 -6.43
N SER A 346 -11.91 -8.50 -7.17
CA SER A 346 -12.25 -7.13 -6.77
C SER A 346 -13.35 -7.01 -5.72
N PHE A 347 -14.04 -8.09 -5.36
CA PHE A 347 -15.18 -8.08 -4.44
C PHE A 347 -14.79 -8.68 -3.09
N TYR A 348 -14.09 -9.80 -3.12
CA TYR A 348 -13.77 -10.61 -1.96
C TYR A 348 -12.27 -10.59 -1.63
N GLY A 349 -11.44 -10.02 -2.51
CA GLY A 349 -9.99 -10.08 -2.36
C GLY A 349 -9.52 -11.53 -2.45
N TYR A 350 -8.69 -11.97 -1.50
CA TYR A 350 -8.27 -13.37 -1.35
C TYR A 350 -9.37 -14.27 -0.78
N GLY A 351 -10.50 -13.71 -0.33
CA GLY A 351 -11.64 -14.47 0.18
C GLY A 351 -12.01 -14.14 1.62
N LEU A 352 -12.90 -14.97 2.17
CA LEU A 352 -13.43 -14.87 3.52
C LEU A 352 -12.40 -15.37 4.54
N VAL A 353 -11.88 -14.48 5.39
CA VAL A 353 -10.84 -14.83 6.38
C VAL A 353 -11.28 -15.98 7.30
N GLN A 354 -10.34 -16.81 7.74
CA GLN A 354 -10.62 -17.91 8.68
C GLN A 354 -9.69 -17.88 9.87
N ALA A 355 -10.20 -18.29 11.03
CA ALA A 355 -9.47 -18.30 12.27
C ALA A 355 -8.41 -19.43 12.28
N PRO A 356 -7.25 -19.22 12.91
CA PRO A 356 -6.16 -20.20 12.90
C PRO A 356 -6.49 -21.42 13.76
N LEU A 357 -6.00 -22.58 13.36
CA LEU A 357 -6.09 -23.80 14.16
C LEU A 357 -4.71 -24.15 14.72
N GLU A 358 -4.68 -24.72 15.93
CA GLU A 358 -3.48 -25.43 16.36
C GLU A 358 -3.46 -26.73 15.56
N GLU A 359 -2.52 -26.86 14.63
CA GLU A 359 -2.13 -28.19 14.19
C GLU A 359 -1.55 -28.90 15.41
N LYS A 360 -2.37 -29.71 16.09
CA LYS A 360 -1.86 -30.66 17.05
C LYS A 360 -0.83 -31.50 16.32
N ILE A 361 0.44 -31.31 16.66
CA ILE A 361 1.48 -32.29 16.39
C ILE A 361 1.12 -33.51 17.25
N THR A 362 0.18 -34.32 16.78
CA THR A 362 0.08 -35.70 17.22
C THR A 362 1.29 -36.39 16.63
N GLU A 363 2.20 -36.80 17.50
CA GLU A 363 3.26 -37.76 17.17
C GLU A 363 2.69 -38.86 16.28
N ARG A 364 3.11 -38.88 15.01
CA ARG A 364 2.84 -39.98 14.10
C ARG A 364 4.08 -40.86 14.08
N PRO A 365 4.01 -42.13 14.49
CA PRO A 365 5.10 -43.05 14.22
C PRO A 365 5.09 -43.43 12.72
N GLU A 366 6.28 -43.31 12.11
CA GLU A 366 6.85 -44.06 10.96
C GLU A 366 6.08 -44.02 9.61
N GLU A 367 6.59 -43.61 8.44
CA GLU A 367 7.90 -43.25 7.88
C GLU A 367 7.71 -42.18 6.76
N PRO A 368 8.74 -41.41 6.33
CA PRO A 368 8.58 -40.43 5.26
C PRO A 368 8.47 -41.11 3.90
N ILE A 369 7.34 -40.91 3.22
CA ILE A 369 7.30 -41.03 1.76
C ILE A 369 8.03 -39.78 1.25
N PHE A 370 9.29 -39.94 0.84
CA PHE A 370 10.07 -38.88 0.21
C PHE A 370 9.27 -38.29 -0.97
N LYS A 371 8.83 -37.04 -0.86
CA LYS A 371 8.27 -36.31 -2.00
C LYS A 371 9.44 -35.66 -2.73
N THR A 372 9.93 -36.31 -3.77
CA THR A 372 10.94 -35.78 -4.69
C THR A 372 10.25 -35.09 -5.88
N GLY A 373 10.88 -34.08 -6.47
CA GLY A 373 10.37 -33.36 -7.63
C GLY A 373 9.41 -32.21 -7.27
N TRP A 374 8.68 -31.73 -8.29
CA TRP A 374 7.77 -30.59 -8.18
C TRP A 374 6.63 -30.83 -7.20
N GLN A 375 6.42 -29.87 -6.32
CA GLN A 375 5.36 -29.87 -5.33
C GLN A 375 4.71 -28.49 -5.31
N TYR A 376 3.38 -28.45 -5.36
CA TYR A 376 2.65 -27.20 -5.16
C TYR A 376 2.07 -27.21 -3.77
N ASP A 377 2.49 -26.26 -2.95
CA ASP A 377 2.08 -26.13 -1.56
C ASP A 377 1.97 -24.64 -1.20
N ASN A 378 0.99 -24.26 -0.37
CA ASN A 378 0.84 -22.88 0.12
C ASN A 378 0.97 -21.76 -0.94
N GLY A 379 0.41 -21.99 -2.14
CA GLY A 379 0.41 -21.02 -3.23
C GLY A 379 1.74 -20.86 -3.98
N SER A 380 2.74 -21.67 -3.66
CA SER A 380 4.07 -21.64 -4.27
C SER A 380 4.48 -23.02 -4.77
N TRP A 381 5.31 -23.03 -5.82
CA TRP A 381 5.95 -24.26 -6.27
C TRP A 381 7.25 -24.49 -5.48
N PHE A 382 7.50 -25.71 -5.09
CA PHE A 382 8.71 -26.20 -4.44
C PHE A 382 9.28 -27.35 -5.27
N TYR A 383 10.57 -27.62 -5.12
CA TYR A 383 11.19 -28.80 -5.72
C TYR A 383 11.94 -29.60 -4.65
N GLY A 384 11.49 -30.83 -4.40
CA GLY A 384 12.15 -31.74 -3.47
C GLY A 384 13.33 -32.46 -4.15
N ASP A 385 14.51 -32.41 -3.56
CA ASP A 385 15.67 -33.14 -4.06
C ASP A 385 15.59 -34.65 -3.76
N SER A 386 16.64 -35.41 -4.11
CA SER A 386 16.68 -36.86 -3.89
C SER A 386 16.64 -37.29 -2.41
N THR A 387 16.85 -36.36 -1.49
CA THR A 387 16.77 -36.56 -0.03
C THR A 387 15.41 -36.15 0.53
N GLY A 388 14.57 -35.51 -0.28
CA GLY A 388 13.27 -34.98 0.11
C GLY A 388 13.32 -33.58 0.72
N GLU A 389 14.48 -32.91 0.71
CA GLU A 389 14.62 -31.52 1.12
C GLU A 389 14.27 -30.57 -0.03
N PHE A 390 13.65 -29.43 0.27
CA PHE A 390 13.36 -28.43 -0.77
C PHE A 390 14.63 -27.72 -1.22
N VAL A 391 14.83 -27.67 -2.53
CA VAL A 391 15.94 -26.97 -3.18
C VAL A 391 15.85 -25.47 -2.88
N LYS A 392 17.00 -24.84 -2.65
CA LYS A 392 17.18 -23.41 -2.48
C LYS A 392 18.20 -22.89 -3.49
N GLY A 393 17.98 -21.71 -4.03
CA GLY A 393 18.79 -21.14 -5.09
C GLY A 393 18.46 -21.73 -6.47
N TRP A 394 19.45 -21.75 -7.36
CA TRP A 394 19.28 -22.18 -8.75
C TRP A 394 19.14 -23.70 -8.87
N LEU A 395 18.13 -24.13 -9.63
CA LEU A 395 17.90 -25.52 -10.03
C LEU A 395 17.79 -25.60 -11.56
N VAL A 396 18.37 -26.64 -12.15
CA VAL A 396 18.08 -27.03 -13.53
C VAL A 396 17.18 -28.24 -13.51
N GLU A 397 16.02 -28.14 -14.13
CA GLU A 397 15.11 -29.25 -14.32
C GLU A 397 14.59 -29.24 -15.76
N GLU A 398 14.69 -30.39 -16.45
CA GLU A 398 14.31 -30.52 -17.87
C GLU A 398 14.89 -29.41 -18.78
N GLU A 399 16.19 -29.13 -18.62
CA GLU A 399 16.93 -28.07 -19.35
C GLU A 399 16.43 -26.63 -19.09
N ARG A 400 15.51 -26.43 -18.15
CA ARG A 400 15.03 -25.12 -17.71
C ARG A 400 15.63 -24.74 -16.37
N TRP A 401 16.00 -23.48 -16.23
CA TRP A 401 16.51 -22.94 -14.98
C TRP A 401 15.38 -22.36 -14.15
N TYR A 402 15.39 -22.66 -12.87
CA TYR A 402 14.46 -22.16 -11.86
C TYR A 402 15.26 -21.60 -10.69
N TYR A 403 14.65 -20.70 -9.92
CA TYR A 403 15.24 -20.20 -8.70
C TYR A 403 14.27 -20.34 -7.55
N PHE A 404 14.76 -20.85 -6.42
CA PHE A 404 14.01 -21.01 -5.19
C PHE A 404 14.59 -20.10 -4.11
N ASP A 405 13.73 -19.44 -3.34
CA ASP A 405 14.18 -18.56 -2.26
C ASP A 405 14.70 -19.35 -1.04
N GLN A 406 14.99 -18.64 0.05
CA GLN A 406 15.53 -19.26 1.27
C GLN A 406 14.53 -20.17 2.00
N THR A 407 13.24 -20.06 1.68
CA THR A 407 12.16 -20.94 2.16
C THR A 407 11.98 -22.18 1.28
N GLY A 408 12.55 -22.16 0.07
CA GLY A 408 12.38 -23.19 -0.95
C GLY A 408 11.25 -22.91 -1.92
N ALA A 409 10.61 -21.74 -1.85
CA ALA A 409 9.53 -21.33 -2.75
C ALA A 409 10.10 -20.81 -4.08
N MET A 410 9.49 -21.24 -5.19
CA MET A 410 9.88 -20.88 -6.55
C MET A 410 9.62 -19.40 -6.82
N VAL A 411 10.65 -18.68 -7.25
CA VAL A 411 10.58 -17.26 -7.59
C VAL A 411 10.07 -17.08 -9.02
N THR A 412 9.21 -16.07 -9.21
CA THR A 412 8.78 -15.57 -10.52
C THR A 412 9.07 -14.06 -10.62
N GLY A 413 9.14 -13.51 -11.83
CA GLY A 413 9.46 -12.11 -12.09
C GLY A 413 10.96 -11.79 -12.03
N TRP A 414 11.29 -10.52 -11.78
CA TRP A 414 12.68 -10.06 -11.70
C TRP A 414 13.37 -10.57 -10.44
N LEU A 415 14.53 -11.20 -10.61
CA LEU A 415 15.41 -11.68 -9.55
C LEU A 415 16.75 -10.97 -9.62
N TYR A 416 17.20 -10.42 -8.50
CA TYR A 416 18.58 -9.93 -8.34
C TYR A 416 19.38 -10.95 -7.55
N ASP A 417 20.37 -11.56 -8.19
CA ASP A 417 21.22 -12.57 -7.58
C ASP A 417 22.70 -12.25 -7.85
N HIS A 418 23.49 -12.17 -6.77
CA HIS A 418 24.95 -11.94 -6.79
C HIS A 418 25.43 -10.84 -7.77
N GLY A 419 24.73 -9.71 -7.84
CA GLY A 419 25.13 -8.58 -8.68
C GLY A 419 24.46 -8.53 -10.06
N THR A 420 23.69 -9.56 -10.41
CA THR A 420 23.13 -9.74 -11.76
C THR A 420 21.60 -9.85 -11.69
N TRP A 421 20.92 -9.22 -12.65
CA TRP A 421 19.47 -9.34 -12.79
C TRP A 421 19.11 -10.49 -13.73
N TYR A 422 18.07 -11.22 -13.38
CA TYR A 422 17.46 -12.32 -14.13
C TYR A 422 15.95 -12.12 -14.15
N PHE A 423 15.26 -12.80 -15.06
CA PHE A 423 13.80 -12.82 -15.08
C PHE A 423 13.28 -14.25 -15.13
N LEU A 424 12.38 -14.58 -14.21
CA LEU A 424 11.72 -15.88 -14.11
C LEU A 424 10.29 -15.70 -14.62
N SER A 425 9.88 -16.53 -15.58
CA SER A 425 8.54 -16.51 -16.16
C SER A 425 7.46 -16.84 -15.12
N GLY A 426 6.18 -16.69 -15.47
CA GLY A 426 5.07 -17.08 -14.57
C GLY A 426 5.04 -18.58 -14.21
N ASP A 427 5.67 -19.43 -15.03
CA ASP A 427 5.91 -20.86 -14.73
C ASP A 427 7.25 -21.11 -14.02
N GLY A 428 7.94 -20.06 -13.56
CA GLY A 428 9.23 -20.11 -12.86
C GLY A 428 10.45 -20.26 -13.76
N ALA A 429 10.27 -20.56 -15.05
CA ALA A 429 11.40 -20.80 -15.94
C ALA A 429 12.12 -19.48 -16.27
N MET A 430 13.44 -19.46 -16.06
CA MET A 430 14.31 -18.34 -16.39
C MET A 430 14.22 -18.00 -17.89
N LYS A 431 13.90 -16.74 -18.19
CA LYS A 431 13.89 -16.23 -19.55
C LYS A 431 15.30 -15.96 -20.07
N THR A 432 15.46 -16.15 -21.37
CA THR A 432 16.61 -15.67 -22.16
C THR A 432 16.08 -14.94 -23.40
N GLY A 433 16.90 -14.08 -23.99
CA GLY A 433 16.55 -13.26 -25.15
C GLY A 433 15.68 -12.05 -24.81
N TRP A 434 14.82 -11.66 -25.75
CA TRP A 434 13.98 -10.47 -25.64
C TRP A 434 12.86 -10.63 -24.61
N LEU A 435 12.73 -9.65 -23.71
CA LEU A 435 11.69 -9.56 -22.71
C LEU A 435 10.99 -8.20 -22.82
N TYR A 436 9.66 -8.20 -22.86
CA TYR A 436 8.86 -6.98 -22.73
C TYR A 436 8.18 -6.97 -21.36
N ASP A 437 8.54 -5.99 -20.54
CA ASP A 437 8.04 -5.84 -19.17
C ASP A 437 7.94 -4.36 -18.81
N ASP A 438 6.90 -3.99 -18.06
CA ASP A 438 6.58 -2.61 -17.65
C ASP A 438 6.85 -1.55 -18.76
N ARG A 439 6.24 -1.77 -19.94
CA ARG A 439 6.30 -0.89 -21.12
C ARG A 439 7.70 -0.70 -21.71
N SER A 440 8.67 -1.52 -21.32
CA SER A 440 10.06 -1.44 -21.76
C SER A 440 10.53 -2.80 -22.31
N TRP A 441 11.45 -2.74 -23.26
CA TRP A 441 12.13 -3.94 -23.75
C TRP A 441 13.45 -4.13 -23.01
N TYR A 442 13.77 -5.38 -22.69
CA TYR A 442 15.01 -5.83 -22.07
C TYR A 442 15.59 -6.98 -22.91
N PHE A 443 16.87 -7.26 -22.72
CA PHE A 443 17.52 -8.42 -23.32
C PHE A 443 18.26 -9.20 -22.25
N LEU A 444 17.97 -10.50 -22.19
CA LEU A 444 18.59 -11.43 -21.28
C LEU A 444 19.57 -12.31 -22.08
N ALA A 445 20.81 -12.39 -21.62
CA ALA A 445 21.83 -13.25 -22.21
C ALA A 445 21.37 -14.72 -22.23
N LYS A 446 22.13 -15.59 -22.91
CA LYS A 446 21.91 -17.04 -22.83
C LYS A 446 22.09 -17.60 -21.42
N SER A 447 22.85 -16.90 -20.57
CA SER A 447 22.98 -17.19 -19.14
C SER A 447 21.82 -16.66 -18.29
N GLY A 448 20.86 -15.95 -18.89
CA GLY A 448 19.75 -15.28 -18.20
C GLY A 448 20.09 -13.89 -17.65
N ALA A 449 21.37 -13.52 -17.63
CA ALA A 449 21.81 -12.22 -17.16
C ALA A 449 21.22 -11.09 -18.00
N MET A 450 20.63 -10.09 -17.36
CA MET A 450 20.12 -8.90 -18.02
C MET A 450 21.25 -8.06 -18.58
N GLU A 451 21.21 -7.80 -19.88
CA GLU A 451 22.22 -7.03 -20.58
C GLU A 451 22.03 -5.52 -20.40
N THR A 452 23.16 -4.82 -20.37
CA THR A 452 23.23 -3.35 -20.40
C THR A 452 24.25 -2.91 -21.44
N GLY A 453 24.12 -1.69 -21.96
CA GLY A 453 24.98 -1.20 -23.02
C GLY A 453 24.67 -1.82 -24.39
N TRP A 454 25.70 -2.03 -25.21
CA TRP A 454 25.56 -2.50 -26.58
C TRP A 454 25.37 -4.01 -26.69
N VAL A 455 24.29 -4.43 -27.35
CA VAL A 455 23.99 -5.84 -27.61
C VAL A 455 23.80 -6.05 -29.12
N LEU A 456 24.43 -7.09 -29.66
CA LEU A 456 24.25 -7.54 -31.04
C LEU A 456 23.31 -8.76 -31.06
N ASP A 457 22.11 -8.57 -31.62
CA ASP A 457 21.15 -9.65 -31.81
C ASP A 457 20.67 -9.68 -33.27
N ASN A 458 20.62 -10.88 -33.87
CA ASN A 458 20.16 -11.07 -35.25
C ASN A 458 20.76 -10.07 -36.27
N ASN A 459 22.09 -9.86 -36.17
CA ASN A 459 22.87 -8.94 -37.01
C ASN A 459 22.43 -7.46 -36.91
N ARG A 460 21.81 -7.06 -35.80
CA ARG A 460 21.44 -5.68 -35.48
C ARG A 460 21.95 -5.31 -34.09
N TRP A 461 22.48 -4.09 -33.98
CA TRP A 461 22.91 -3.54 -32.70
C TRP A 461 21.75 -2.84 -31.99
N TYR A 462 21.69 -3.02 -30.68
CA TYR A 462 20.73 -2.41 -29.77
C TYR A 462 21.50 -1.80 -28.59
N TYR A 463 20.90 -0.83 -27.91
CA TYR A 463 21.50 -0.21 -26.74
C TYR A 463 20.53 -0.26 -25.55
N PHE A 464 21.00 -0.77 -24.42
CA PHE A 464 20.25 -0.90 -23.18
C PHE A 464 20.83 0.05 -22.12
N GLY A 465 19.95 0.76 -21.42
CA GLY A 465 20.37 1.66 -20.33
C GLY A 465 20.96 0.91 -19.14
N SER A 466 21.46 1.66 -18.15
CA SER A 466 21.98 1.09 -16.90
C SER A 466 20.93 0.31 -16.09
N ASN A 467 19.65 0.58 -16.32
CA ASN A 467 18.53 -0.16 -15.76
C ASN A 467 18.06 -1.33 -16.65
N GLY A 468 18.80 -1.66 -17.72
CA GLY A 468 18.45 -2.72 -18.67
C GLY A 468 17.38 -2.36 -19.69
N ALA A 469 16.77 -1.17 -19.63
CA ALA A 469 15.72 -0.79 -20.58
C ALA A 469 16.32 -0.38 -21.94
N MET A 470 15.79 -0.95 -23.02
CA MET A 470 16.18 -0.66 -24.39
C MET A 470 15.93 0.81 -24.74
N LYS A 471 16.93 1.47 -25.34
CA LYS A 471 16.82 2.85 -25.80
C LYS A 471 16.33 2.93 -27.24
N THR A 472 15.61 4.00 -27.53
CA THR A 472 15.27 4.47 -28.88
C THR A 472 15.70 5.93 -29.02
N GLY A 473 15.88 6.41 -30.25
CA GLY A 473 16.35 7.77 -30.52
C GLY A 473 17.85 7.95 -30.34
N TRP A 474 18.27 9.17 -30.00
CA TRP A 474 19.68 9.52 -29.85
C TRP A 474 20.26 8.98 -28.53
N VAL A 475 21.42 8.35 -28.61
CA VAL A 475 22.22 7.87 -27.45
C VAL A 475 23.64 8.40 -27.58
N PHE A 476 24.17 8.95 -26.49
CA PHE A 476 25.58 9.33 -26.40
C PHE A 476 26.33 8.29 -25.59
N ASP A 477 27.30 7.63 -26.24
CA ASP A 477 28.13 6.60 -25.62
C ASP A 477 29.57 6.71 -26.14
N ASN A 478 30.55 6.45 -25.27
CA ASN A 478 31.97 6.50 -25.59
C ASN A 478 32.42 7.71 -26.47
N LYS A 479 31.95 8.91 -26.11
CA LYS A 479 32.22 10.19 -26.79
C LYS A 479 31.66 10.33 -28.21
N ALA A 480 30.71 9.48 -28.62
CA ALA A 480 30.04 9.56 -29.90
C ALA A 480 28.52 9.49 -29.76
N TRP A 481 27.81 10.08 -30.71
CA TRP A 481 26.35 9.97 -30.82
C TRP A 481 25.97 8.82 -31.74
N TYR A 482 24.93 8.09 -31.36
CA TYR A 482 24.33 6.99 -32.12
C TYR A 482 22.82 7.22 -32.19
N PHE A 483 22.17 6.63 -33.18
CA PHE A 483 20.71 6.69 -33.29
C PHE A 483 20.10 5.31 -33.36
N LEU A 484 19.14 5.05 -32.48
CA LEU A 484 18.37 3.82 -32.39
C LEU A 484 16.98 4.08 -32.97
N SER A 485 16.52 3.21 -33.85
CA SER A 485 15.19 3.30 -34.46
C SER A 485 14.08 3.03 -33.44
N ASN A 486 12.81 3.18 -33.83
CA ASN A 486 11.67 2.91 -32.95
C ASN A 486 11.60 1.43 -32.48
N ASN A 487 12.15 0.50 -33.27
CA ASN A 487 12.30 -0.90 -32.89
C ASN A 487 13.62 -1.19 -32.14
N GLY A 488 14.34 -0.15 -31.70
CA GLY A 488 15.61 -0.24 -30.98
C GLY A 488 16.86 -0.46 -31.84
N SER A 489 16.72 -0.84 -33.12
CA SER A 489 17.91 -1.16 -33.93
C SER A 489 18.71 0.10 -34.29
N MET A 490 20.03 0.02 -34.11
CA MET A 490 20.99 1.06 -34.45
C MET A 490 20.99 1.35 -35.94
N LYS A 491 20.96 2.64 -36.28
CA LYS A 491 21.01 3.11 -37.67
C LYS A 491 22.45 3.34 -38.12
N THR A 492 22.66 3.12 -39.41
CA THR A 492 23.87 3.48 -40.16
C THR A 492 23.46 4.21 -41.44
N GLY A 493 24.37 4.99 -42.01
CA GLY A 493 24.14 5.79 -43.21
C GLY A 493 23.39 7.09 -42.92
N TRP A 494 22.71 7.61 -43.95
CA TRP A 494 21.94 8.85 -43.87
C TRP A 494 20.71 8.73 -42.97
N LEU A 495 20.51 9.72 -42.10
CA LEU A 495 19.38 9.84 -41.19
C LEU A 495 18.77 11.25 -41.32
N PHE A 496 17.48 11.32 -41.64
CA PHE A 496 16.73 12.57 -41.57
C PHE A 496 15.96 12.65 -40.25
N LYS A 497 16.24 13.68 -39.44
CA LYS A 497 15.56 13.90 -38.16
C LYS A 497 15.45 15.39 -37.85
N ASN A 498 14.27 15.80 -37.36
CA ASN A 498 13.99 17.19 -36.95
C ASN A 498 14.35 18.24 -38.01
N GLY A 499 14.09 17.95 -39.30
CA GLY A 499 14.37 18.87 -40.40
C GLY A 499 15.81 18.88 -40.92
N GLY A 500 16.71 18.08 -40.33
CA GLY A 500 18.12 18.01 -40.73
C GLY A 500 18.57 16.61 -41.14
N TRP A 501 19.62 16.55 -41.96
CA TRP A 501 20.30 15.31 -42.34
C TRP A 501 21.55 15.09 -41.49
N TYR A 502 21.74 13.86 -41.04
CA TYR A 502 22.91 13.38 -40.30
C TYR A 502 23.48 12.17 -41.03
N PHE A 503 24.76 11.87 -40.82
CA PHE A 503 25.37 10.64 -41.30
C PHE A 503 25.93 9.81 -40.16
N LEU A 504 25.52 8.55 -40.08
CA LEU A 504 26.02 7.56 -39.13
C LEU A 504 26.97 6.62 -39.85
N ALA A 505 28.19 6.46 -39.35
CA ALA A 505 29.19 5.58 -39.95
C ALA A 505 28.76 4.10 -39.88
N LYS A 506 29.54 3.20 -40.49
CA LYS A 506 29.26 1.73 -40.46
C LYS A 506 29.19 1.15 -39.04
N ASN A 507 29.91 1.75 -38.09
CA ASN A 507 29.85 1.38 -36.68
C ASN A 507 28.76 2.15 -35.90
N GLY A 508 27.89 2.91 -36.59
CA GLY A 508 26.78 3.68 -36.02
C GLY A 508 27.14 5.06 -35.49
N ALA A 509 28.43 5.37 -35.33
CA ALA A 509 28.86 6.66 -34.78
C ALA A 509 28.51 7.80 -35.75
N MET A 510 27.84 8.82 -35.24
CA MET A 510 27.52 10.04 -35.97
C MET A 510 28.80 10.76 -36.37
N LYS A 511 28.90 11.10 -37.66
CA LYS A 511 30.03 11.86 -38.19
C LYS A 511 29.83 13.36 -37.92
N THR A 512 30.95 14.06 -37.77
CA THR A 512 31.06 15.51 -37.83
C THR A 512 32.22 15.85 -38.77
N GLY A 513 32.22 17.06 -39.31
CA GLY A 513 33.23 17.50 -40.27
C GLY A 513 33.14 16.80 -41.63
N TRP A 514 34.28 16.72 -42.31
CA TRP A 514 34.38 16.10 -43.64
C TRP A 514 34.23 14.59 -43.59
N PHE A 515 33.42 14.04 -44.49
CA PHE A 515 33.39 12.62 -44.77
C PHE A 515 33.01 12.34 -46.22
N GLN A 516 33.30 11.12 -46.67
CA GLN A 516 32.95 10.64 -48.00
C GLN A 516 31.94 9.50 -47.87
N ASP A 517 30.88 9.52 -48.68
CA ASP A 517 29.89 8.44 -48.72
C ASP A 517 30.37 7.24 -49.56
N LEU A 518 29.50 6.26 -49.75
CA LEU A 518 29.82 5.02 -50.49
C LEU A 518 30.02 5.26 -52.00
N ASP A 519 29.49 6.36 -52.54
CA ASP A 519 29.59 6.72 -53.96
C ASP A 519 30.79 7.65 -54.21
N ASN A 520 31.74 7.71 -53.27
CA ASN A 520 32.90 8.59 -53.30
C ASN A 520 32.55 10.09 -53.33
N THR A 521 31.37 10.48 -52.85
CA THR A 521 30.94 11.88 -52.81
C THR A 521 31.29 12.50 -51.45
N TRP A 522 31.90 13.70 -51.46
CA TRP A 522 32.29 14.42 -50.25
C TRP A 522 31.13 15.24 -49.68
N TYR A 523 30.98 15.19 -48.36
CA TYR A 523 30.00 15.96 -47.59
C TYR A 523 30.69 16.59 -46.38
N TYR A 524 30.07 17.63 -45.84
CA TYR A 524 30.48 18.27 -44.60
C TYR A 524 29.31 18.32 -43.62
N LEU A 525 29.54 17.82 -42.41
CA LEU A 525 28.61 17.92 -41.28
C LEU A 525 29.15 18.95 -40.28
N ASP A 526 28.29 19.75 -39.68
CA ASP A 526 28.69 20.71 -38.64
C ASP A 526 29.09 19.99 -37.32
N ASN A 527 29.40 20.78 -36.29
CA ASN A 527 29.81 20.23 -34.99
C ASN A 527 28.68 19.47 -34.26
N ASN A 528 27.43 19.66 -34.68
CA ASN A 528 26.25 18.93 -34.18
C ASN A 528 25.87 17.75 -35.09
N GLY A 529 26.61 17.51 -36.18
CA GLY A 529 26.36 16.45 -37.15
C GLY A 529 25.36 16.79 -38.25
N LEU A 530 24.89 18.04 -38.34
CA LEU A 530 23.96 18.47 -39.38
C LEU A 530 24.67 18.68 -40.71
N MET A 531 24.08 18.14 -41.77
CA MET A 531 24.58 18.27 -43.13
C MET A 531 24.48 19.72 -43.61
N VAL A 532 25.61 20.25 -44.05
CA VAL A 532 25.70 21.61 -44.57
C VAL A 532 25.32 21.65 -46.04
N THR A 533 24.54 22.67 -46.41
CA THR A 533 24.23 23.04 -47.80
C THR A 533 24.64 24.50 -48.04
N GLY A 534 24.97 24.85 -49.28
CA GLY A 534 25.41 26.20 -49.64
C GLY A 534 26.87 26.49 -49.30
N TRP A 535 27.17 27.77 -49.07
CA TRP A 535 28.52 28.25 -48.79
C TRP A 535 28.97 27.90 -47.37
N VAL A 536 30.20 27.38 -47.23
CA VAL A 536 30.79 27.07 -45.92
C VAL A 536 32.28 27.42 -45.88
N LEU A 537 32.72 28.02 -44.77
CA LEU A 537 34.11 28.39 -44.53
C LEU A 537 34.74 27.41 -43.53
N ILE A 538 35.77 26.67 -43.96
CA ILE A 538 36.42 25.64 -43.16
C ILE A 538 37.94 25.85 -43.22
N GLN A 539 38.57 26.04 -42.06
CA GLN A 539 40.02 26.27 -41.94
C GLN A 539 40.54 27.32 -42.95
N ASN A 540 39.89 28.49 -42.99
CA ASN A 540 40.19 29.62 -43.90
C ASN A 540 40.00 29.36 -45.41
N ASN A 541 39.35 28.26 -45.80
CA ASN A 541 39.04 27.97 -47.20
C ASN A 541 37.52 27.93 -47.39
N TRP A 542 37.03 28.59 -48.45
CA TRP A 542 35.62 28.53 -48.84
C TRP A 542 35.34 27.28 -49.66
N TYR A 543 34.19 26.68 -49.39
CA TYR A 543 33.64 25.53 -50.10
C TYR A 543 32.16 25.81 -50.42
N PHE A 544 31.63 25.08 -51.40
CA PHE A 544 30.20 25.11 -51.70
C PHE A 544 29.64 23.70 -51.76
N MET A 545 28.60 23.47 -50.98
CA MET A 545 27.83 22.23 -50.94
C MET A 545 26.54 22.45 -51.73
N ASN A 546 26.17 21.55 -52.64
CA ASN A 546 24.95 21.70 -53.44
C ASN A 546 23.68 21.47 -52.58
N SER A 547 22.49 21.47 -53.20
CA SER A 547 21.22 21.25 -52.50
C SER A 547 21.07 19.85 -51.88
N THR A 548 21.85 18.86 -52.32
CA THR A 548 21.91 17.52 -51.72
C THR A 548 23.02 17.40 -50.67
N GLY A 549 23.76 18.48 -50.40
CA GLY A 549 24.89 18.51 -49.48
C GLY A 549 26.21 18.00 -50.06
N ALA A 550 26.26 17.65 -51.36
CA ALA A 550 27.48 17.16 -52.00
C ALA A 550 28.44 18.32 -52.31
N MET A 551 29.72 18.12 -52.05
CA MET A 551 30.79 19.09 -52.30
C MET A 551 30.96 19.33 -53.80
N VAL A 552 31.00 20.59 -54.21
CA VAL A 552 31.21 20.98 -55.60
C VAL A 552 32.70 21.02 -55.93
N SER A 553 33.06 20.53 -57.12
CA SER A 553 34.37 20.70 -57.75
C SER A 553 34.21 21.18 -59.20
N GLY A 554 35.25 21.81 -59.75
CA GLY A 554 35.26 22.36 -61.11
C GLY A 554 34.54 23.71 -61.23
N TRP A 555 34.22 24.10 -62.46
CA TRP A 555 33.47 25.32 -62.76
C TRP A 555 32.00 25.16 -62.38
N LYS A 556 31.46 26.11 -61.60
CA LYS A 556 30.05 26.14 -61.20
C LYS A 556 29.50 27.55 -61.18
N GLN A 557 28.28 27.72 -61.70
CA GLN A 557 27.53 28.96 -61.56
C GLN A 557 26.67 28.93 -60.30
N ILE A 558 26.82 29.93 -59.43
CA ILE A 558 26.10 30.08 -58.17
C ILE A 558 25.56 31.51 -58.11
N ASN A 559 24.24 31.65 -58.01
CA ASN A 559 23.54 32.95 -58.01
C ASN A 559 23.99 33.89 -59.16
N GLY A 560 24.10 33.34 -60.38
CA GLY A 560 24.47 34.08 -61.59
C GLY A 560 25.97 34.32 -61.79
N SER A 561 26.81 34.10 -60.78
CA SER A 561 28.27 34.28 -60.86
C SER A 561 29.00 32.94 -61.06
N TRP A 562 30.07 32.93 -61.85
CA TRP A 562 30.92 31.75 -62.05
C TRP A 562 32.03 31.68 -61.01
N TYR A 563 32.21 30.49 -60.45
CA TYR A 563 33.26 30.14 -59.50
C TYR A 563 33.99 28.88 -59.97
N TYR A 564 35.24 28.71 -59.56
CA TYR A 564 35.97 27.46 -59.71
C TYR A 564 36.34 26.87 -58.36
N PHE A 565 36.09 25.58 -58.20
CA PHE A 565 36.49 24.81 -57.03
C PHE A 565 37.53 23.78 -57.46
N TYR A 566 38.67 23.70 -56.76
CA TYR A 566 39.68 22.67 -57.02
C TYR A 566 39.12 21.25 -56.79
N PRO A 567 39.77 20.18 -57.25
CA PRO A 567 39.37 18.81 -56.92
C PRO A 567 39.25 18.55 -55.41
N SER A 568 39.97 19.31 -54.58
CA SER A 568 39.87 19.31 -53.12
C SER A 568 38.64 20.06 -52.57
N GLY A 569 37.78 20.61 -53.42
CA GLY A 569 36.61 21.42 -53.08
C GLY A 569 36.90 22.87 -52.70
N LYS A 570 38.16 23.25 -52.53
CA LYS A 570 38.55 24.62 -52.15
C LYS A 570 38.19 25.59 -53.28
N MET A 571 37.52 26.68 -52.95
CA MET A 571 37.25 27.78 -53.88
C MET A 571 38.56 28.46 -54.27
N ALA A 572 38.80 28.59 -55.57
CA ALA A 572 39.90 29.39 -56.08
C ALA A 572 39.59 30.89 -55.90
N SER A 573 40.54 31.64 -55.34
CA SER A 573 40.42 33.08 -55.14
C SER A 573 41.76 33.76 -55.39
N ASN A 574 41.70 34.99 -55.89
CA ASN A 574 42.87 35.82 -56.23
C ASN A 574 43.91 35.08 -57.09
N THR A 575 43.44 34.35 -58.11
CA THR A 575 44.25 33.44 -58.91
C THR A 575 43.67 33.29 -60.32
N SER A 576 44.32 32.49 -61.18
CA SER A 576 43.85 32.16 -62.52
C SER A 576 43.75 30.65 -62.71
N VAL A 577 42.69 30.18 -63.35
CA VAL A 577 42.45 28.76 -63.66
C VAL A 577 42.09 28.61 -65.13
N GLY A 578 42.88 27.84 -65.89
CA GLY A 578 42.61 27.59 -67.31
C GLY A 578 42.52 28.86 -68.18
N GLY A 579 43.23 29.93 -67.82
CA GLY A 579 43.20 31.23 -68.51
C GLY A 579 42.16 32.23 -67.99
N TYR A 580 41.26 31.83 -67.10
CA TYR A 580 40.23 32.70 -66.50
C TYR A 580 40.69 33.24 -65.15
N ARG A 581 40.52 34.55 -64.90
CA ARG A 581 40.93 35.22 -63.65
C ARG A 581 39.78 35.24 -62.63
N LEU A 582 40.08 34.88 -61.39
CA LEU A 582 39.13 34.89 -60.26
C LEU A 582 39.55 35.94 -59.23
N GLY A 583 38.61 36.79 -58.82
CA GLY A 583 38.83 37.85 -57.84
C GLY A 583 39.07 37.37 -56.41
N TYR A 584 39.27 38.30 -55.47
CA TYR A 584 39.47 37.96 -54.05
C TYR A 584 38.27 37.24 -53.42
N ASN A 585 37.07 37.46 -53.95
CA ASN A 585 35.82 36.80 -53.57
C ASN A 585 35.56 35.50 -54.39
N GLY A 586 36.50 35.08 -55.24
CA GLY A 586 36.40 33.87 -56.06
C GLY A 586 35.51 33.97 -57.30
N VAL A 587 34.88 35.13 -57.54
CA VAL A 587 34.05 35.36 -58.73
C VAL A 587 34.94 35.51 -59.96
N TRP A 588 34.55 34.87 -61.05
CA TRP A 588 35.17 35.08 -62.36
C TRP A 588 35.00 36.53 -62.81
N ILE A 589 36.12 37.16 -63.12
CA ILE A 589 36.19 38.52 -63.67
C ILE A 589 36.74 38.43 -65.08
N GLN A 590 36.09 39.16 -66.00
CA GLN A 590 36.45 39.21 -67.41
C GLN A 590 37.74 40.00 -67.63
#